data_AF-A0A951EY14-F1
#
_entry.id   AF-A0A951EY14-F1
#
_cell.length_a   1.000
_cell.length_b   1.000
_cell.length_c   1.000
_cell.angle_alpha   90.00
_cell.angle_beta   90.00
_cell.angle_gamma   90.00
#
_symmetry.space_group_name_H-M   'P 1'
#
loop_
_entity.id
_entity.type
_entity.pdbx_description
1 polymer ?
#
loop_
_entity_poly.entity_id
_entity_poly.type
_entity_poly.pdbx_seq_one_letter_code
_entity_poly.pdbx_strand_id
1 'polypeptide(L)'
;SVVQGGVIPYQPWAAAKKAENFRNREKADPVASCYMPGTPRIMYMDYPFQIFQTPQAVGIDFEWYLIYRLIYTDGTKHPSDIDTWMGDSRGHWEGDTLVVDVANFNDKTWFDMAGDFHSEALHVIERYQMTGPDTIRYEATIEDPKVFTKPWTINLDLQRRTDRDRLFEYVCQAEVEEADGAFTREDRTWYPGQGSTPPTKFVATPPADATPHVPVKAAANIRRRPDGKPDLQGFYESQAGASNQGLERRAANGLVPGGKGIIIDPADGKLPMQPWAVEETASRERPERGYDDPTAHCFPPGVPRSMYVPAAFHIIQTSNYIVFLHERMAWRIVPVDGRPRLADSVRLWQGDSVGHWEGDTLVIDTTNLNGKTWLNEGGEVISYAARVVERITPTGPDKLQYEATVNDPIVYTRPWTIAFPIQQEKFELIESTCHETDHDLPHLKALKDAAAVKK
;
A
#
# COMPACT_ATOMS: atom_id res chain seq x y z
N SER A 1 -20.63 24.41 -9.33
CA SER A 1 -19.20 24.59 -9.65
C SER A 1 -18.50 24.88 -8.35
N VAL A 2 -17.36 24.22 -8.10
CA VAL A 2 -16.50 24.47 -6.92
C VAL A 2 -15.47 25.58 -7.19
N VAL A 3 -15.34 26.04 -8.44
CA VAL A 3 -14.43 27.11 -8.85
C VAL A 3 -14.93 28.46 -8.33
N GLN A 4 -14.10 29.16 -7.57
CA GLN A 4 -14.41 30.51 -7.11
C GLN A 4 -14.49 31.47 -8.30
N GLY A 5 -15.63 32.17 -8.42
CA GLY A 5 -15.92 33.02 -9.59
C GLY A 5 -16.40 32.25 -10.83
N GLY A 6 -16.44 30.91 -10.78
CA GLY A 6 -17.08 30.06 -11.78
C GLY A 6 -16.33 29.91 -13.12
N VAL A 7 -15.14 30.48 -13.27
CA VAL A 7 -14.37 30.46 -14.52
C VAL A 7 -12.89 30.17 -14.22
N ILE A 8 -12.31 29.22 -14.95
CA ILE A 8 -10.87 28.93 -14.92
C ILE A 8 -10.15 29.84 -15.92
N PRO A 9 -9.12 30.60 -15.51
CA PRO A 9 -8.53 31.68 -16.31
C PRO A 9 -7.46 31.17 -17.29
N TYR A 10 -7.82 30.25 -18.20
CA TYR A 10 -6.92 29.67 -19.19
C TYR A 10 -6.21 30.70 -20.08
N GLN A 11 -4.96 30.40 -20.43
CA GLN A 11 -4.34 31.01 -21.61
C GLN A 11 -5.05 30.56 -22.90
N PRO A 12 -5.00 31.34 -23.99
CA PRO A 12 -5.73 31.01 -25.22
C PRO A 12 -5.41 29.63 -25.81
N TRP A 13 -4.13 29.24 -25.79
CA TRP A 13 -3.69 27.92 -26.28
C TRP A 13 -4.23 26.79 -25.38
N ALA A 14 -4.22 27.00 -24.06
CA ALA A 14 -4.64 26.01 -23.08
C ALA A 14 -6.16 25.78 -23.14
N ALA A 15 -6.96 26.83 -23.40
CA ALA A 15 -8.39 26.68 -23.63
C ALA A 15 -8.70 25.76 -24.83
N ALA A 16 -7.91 25.84 -25.92
CA ALA A 16 -8.06 24.95 -27.07
C ALA A 16 -7.69 23.50 -26.72
N LYS A 17 -6.60 23.30 -25.96
CA LYS A 17 -6.17 21.99 -25.48
C LYS A 17 -7.20 21.37 -24.52
N LYS A 18 -7.75 22.14 -23.59
CA LYS A 18 -8.85 21.72 -22.71
C LYS A 18 -10.04 21.20 -23.52
N ALA A 19 -10.44 21.91 -24.57
CA ALA A 19 -11.54 21.47 -25.44
C ALA A 19 -11.22 20.17 -26.21
N GLU A 20 -9.96 19.97 -26.61
CA GLU A 20 -9.48 18.72 -27.20
C GLU A 20 -9.51 17.57 -26.20
N ASN A 21 -8.94 17.78 -25.01
CA ASN A 21 -8.97 16.85 -23.89
C ASN A 21 -10.39 16.41 -23.59
N PHE A 22 -11.32 17.36 -23.48
CA PHE A 22 -12.73 17.06 -23.24
C PHE A 22 -13.34 16.13 -24.30
N ARG A 23 -13.04 16.34 -25.59
CA ARG A 23 -13.55 15.48 -26.66
C ARG A 23 -12.97 14.06 -26.59
N ASN A 24 -11.76 13.91 -26.08
CA ASN A 24 -11.01 12.65 -26.05
C ASN A 24 -10.99 11.97 -24.66
N ARG A 25 -11.68 12.55 -23.66
CA ARG A 25 -11.57 12.20 -22.24
C ARG A 25 -11.75 10.72 -21.90
N GLU A 26 -12.56 9.98 -22.67
CA GLU A 26 -12.78 8.55 -22.44
C GLU A 26 -11.50 7.71 -22.55
N LYS A 27 -10.52 8.18 -23.33
CA LYS A 27 -9.23 7.50 -23.53
C LYS A 27 -8.04 8.31 -23.03
N ALA A 28 -8.19 9.63 -22.95
CA ALA A 28 -7.09 10.54 -22.66
C ALA A 28 -7.01 10.95 -21.19
N ASP A 29 -8.08 10.78 -20.40
CA ASP A 29 -8.02 11.03 -18.96
C ASP A 29 -7.13 9.96 -18.30
N PRO A 30 -6.03 10.32 -17.62
CA PRO A 30 -5.12 9.38 -16.97
C PRO A 30 -5.80 8.42 -16.01
N VAL A 31 -6.85 8.89 -15.31
CA VAL A 31 -7.60 8.09 -14.32
C VAL A 31 -8.37 6.95 -14.99
N ALA A 32 -8.73 7.07 -16.27
CA ALA A 32 -9.37 6.00 -17.03
C ALA A 32 -8.41 4.81 -17.29
N SER A 33 -7.10 5.05 -17.20
CA SER A 33 -6.05 4.03 -17.25
C SER A 33 -5.49 3.71 -15.87
N CYS A 34 -6.27 3.96 -14.80
CA CYS A 34 -5.89 3.70 -13.41
C CYS A 34 -4.63 4.44 -12.92
N TYR A 35 -4.17 5.48 -13.62
CA TYR A 35 -3.04 6.28 -13.16
C TYR A 35 -3.42 7.20 -11.99
N MET A 36 -2.40 7.63 -11.25
CA MET A 36 -2.60 8.56 -10.14
C MET A 36 -3.30 9.86 -10.60
N PRO A 37 -4.33 10.31 -9.86
CA PRO A 37 -5.15 11.45 -10.27
C PRO A 37 -4.49 12.82 -10.03
N GLY A 38 -3.44 12.88 -9.21
CA GLY A 38 -2.78 14.11 -8.81
C GLY A 38 -3.52 14.91 -7.73
N THR A 39 -2.87 15.97 -7.25
CA THR A 39 -3.42 16.93 -6.30
C THR A 39 -3.80 18.21 -7.06
N PRO A 40 -5.02 18.77 -6.88
CA PRO A 40 -6.02 18.46 -5.86
C PRO A 40 -7.05 17.39 -6.25
N ARG A 41 -6.99 16.76 -7.44
CA ARG A 41 -8.07 15.87 -7.93
C ARG A 41 -8.43 14.75 -6.98
N ILE A 42 -7.44 14.11 -6.37
CA ILE A 42 -7.65 13.02 -5.41
C ILE A 42 -8.60 13.41 -4.26
N MET A 43 -8.65 14.70 -3.88
CA MET A 43 -9.43 15.19 -2.72
C MET A 43 -10.93 15.30 -2.99
N TYR A 44 -11.35 15.28 -4.26
CA TYR A 44 -12.76 15.41 -4.66
C TYR A 44 -13.25 14.28 -5.57
N MET A 45 -12.53 13.17 -5.60
CA MET A 45 -13.04 11.92 -6.15
C MET A 45 -14.13 11.35 -5.23
N ASP A 46 -14.98 10.49 -5.77
CA ASP A 46 -16.10 9.83 -5.07
C ASP A 46 -15.66 8.67 -4.16
N TYR A 47 -14.35 8.46 -4.02
CA TYR A 47 -13.74 7.45 -3.16
C TYR A 47 -13.42 8.04 -1.78
N PRO A 48 -13.75 7.32 -0.69
CA PRO A 48 -13.40 7.75 0.66
C PRO A 48 -11.89 7.84 0.89
N PHE A 49 -11.50 8.59 1.91
CA PHE A 49 -10.15 8.63 2.42
C PHE A 49 -10.15 8.79 3.95
N GLN A 50 -9.01 8.50 4.58
CA GLN A 50 -8.82 8.62 6.02
C GLN A 50 -7.58 9.46 6.33
N ILE A 51 -7.71 10.40 7.26
CA ILE A 51 -6.62 11.29 7.68
C ILE A 51 -6.03 10.80 9.02
N PHE A 52 -4.71 10.69 9.08
CA PHE A 52 -3.93 10.37 10.28
C PHE A 52 -3.00 11.53 10.60
N GLN A 53 -3.06 12.03 11.83
CA GLN A 53 -2.27 13.19 12.25
C GLN A 53 -1.27 12.81 13.33
N THR A 54 -0.04 13.28 13.16
CA THR A 54 1.04 13.19 14.14
C THR A 54 1.73 14.54 14.25
N PRO A 55 2.60 14.77 15.25
CA PRO A 55 3.33 16.03 15.34
C PRO A 55 4.27 16.32 14.17
N GLN A 56 4.69 15.30 13.41
CA GLN A 56 5.71 15.42 12.37
C GLN A 56 5.15 15.29 10.94
N ALA A 57 3.98 14.68 10.79
CA ALA A 57 3.34 14.50 9.50
C ALA A 57 1.83 14.27 9.61
N VAL A 58 1.13 14.56 8.52
CA VAL A 58 -0.25 14.17 8.26
C VAL A 58 -0.27 13.16 7.10
N GLY A 59 -0.75 11.96 7.36
CA GLY A 59 -1.02 10.95 6.33
C GLY A 59 -2.47 11.03 5.86
N ILE A 60 -2.70 10.89 4.56
CA ILE A 60 -4.03 10.73 3.98
C ILE A 60 -4.03 9.48 3.11
N ASP A 61 -4.79 8.48 3.51
CA ASP A 61 -4.92 7.21 2.79
C ASP A 61 -6.22 7.22 2.00
N PHE A 62 -6.18 6.92 0.71
CA PHE A 62 -7.32 6.95 -0.20
C PHE A 62 -7.77 5.53 -0.57
N GLU A 63 -9.08 5.30 -0.61
CA GLU A 63 -9.64 4.04 -1.11
C GLU A 63 -9.26 3.82 -2.59
N TRP A 64 -9.21 4.90 -3.39
CA TRP A 64 -8.76 4.85 -4.78
C TRP A 64 -7.31 4.36 -4.91
N TYR A 65 -7.15 3.16 -5.48
CA TYR A 65 -5.87 2.54 -5.85
C TYR A 65 -4.87 2.39 -4.70
N LEU A 66 -5.37 2.43 -3.45
CA LEU A 66 -4.57 2.49 -2.22
C LEU A 66 -3.47 3.57 -2.24
N ILE A 67 -3.73 4.68 -2.93
CA ILE A 67 -2.84 5.83 -2.93
C ILE A 67 -2.84 6.44 -1.53
N TYR A 68 -1.69 6.98 -1.12
CA TYR A 68 -1.59 7.79 0.08
C TYR A 68 -0.86 9.09 -0.21
N ARG A 69 -1.06 10.09 0.64
CA ARG A 69 -0.27 11.32 0.71
C ARG A 69 0.38 11.42 2.07
N LEU A 70 1.66 11.75 2.10
CA LEU A 70 2.37 12.10 3.32
C LEU A 70 2.71 13.58 3.27
N ILE A 71 2.12 14.35 4.18
CA ILE A 71 2.32 15.79 4.30
C ILE A 71 3.25 16.02 5.48
N TYR A 72 4.50 16.38 5.21
CA TYR A 72 5.49 16.63 6.26
C TYR A 72 5.20 17.97 6.94
N THR A 73 5.09 17.97 8.27
CA THR A 73 4.82 19.17 9.09
C THR A 73 5.98 19.55 10.01
N ASP A 74 7.17 19.00 9.73
CA ASP A 74 8.38 19.18 10.51
C ASP A 74 9.26 20.36 10.04
N GLY A 75 8.82 21.10 9.03
CA GLY A 75 9.50 22.28 8.49
C GLY A 75 10.61 21.96 7.48
N THR A 76 10.70 20.71 7.03
CA THR A 76 11.49 20.31 5.86
C THR A 76 11.03 21.04 4.60
N LYS A 77 11.95 21.19 3.63
CA LYS A 77 11.66 21.83 2.34
C LYS A 77 11.35 20.78 1.29
N HIS A 78 10.66 21.19 0.23
CA HIS A 78 10.55 20.38 -0.98
C HIS A 78 11.94 19.93 -1.45
N PRO A 79 12.12 18.65 -1.80
CA PRO A 79 13.32 18.17 -2.47
C PRO A 79 13.46 18.85 -3.84
N SER A 80 14.69 18.98 -4.33
CA SER A 80 14.91 19.43 -5.71
C SER A 80 14.96 18.25 -6.68
N ASP A 81 14.75 18.53 -7.97
CA ASP A 81 15.03 17.62 -9.07
C ASP A 81 14.22 16.30 -9.05
N ILE A 82 12.97 16.37 -8.58
CA ILE A 82 12.00 15.28 -8.69
C ILE A 82 10.71 15.79 -9.32
N ASP A 83 10.08 14.97 -10.15
CA ASP A 83 8.76 15.22 -10.72
C ASP A 83 7.85 14.04 -10.37
N THR A 84 6.78 14.32 -9.65
CA THR A 84 5.86 13.33 -9.08
C THR A 84 4.43 13.54 -9.59
N TRP A 85 3.58 12.53 -9.53
CA TRP A 85 2.19 12.62 -9.96
C TRP A 85 1.33 13.37 -8.93
N MET A 86 1.54 13.09 -7.64
CA MET A 86 0.75 13.63 -6.54
C MET A 86 1.30 14.94 -5.98
N GLY A 87 2.53 15.30 -6.34
CA GLY A 87 3.26 16.43 -5.80
C GLY A 87 3.86 16.13 -4.42
N ASP A 88 4.97 16.79 -4.11
CA ASP A 88 5.57 16.77 -2.77
C ASP A 88 4.83 17.76 -1.86
N SER A 89 4.40 17.33 -0.67
CA SER A 89 3.52 18.11 0.20
C SER A 89 4.20 18.53 1.50
N ARG A 90 4.21 19.84 1.79
CA ARG A 90 4.77 20.44 3.02
C ARG A 90 3.70 21.23 3.75
N GLY A 91 3.46 20.91 5.02
CA GLY A 91 2.37 21.46 5.81
C GLY A 91 2.81 22.31 6.99
N HIS A 92 2.02 23.33 7.32
CA HIS A 92 2.12 24.06 8.58
C HIS A 92 0.73 24.46 9.09
N TRP A 93 0.65 24.79 10.38
CA TRP A 93 -0.60 25.22 11.01
C TRP A 93 -0.68 26.75 11.10
N GLU A 94 -1.79 27.31 10.64
CA GLU A 94 -2.18 28.72 10.84
C GLU A 94 -3.42 28.77 11.75
N GLY A 95 -3.19 28.86 13.05
CA GLY A 95 -4.26 28.64 14.02
C GLY A 95 -4.81 27.21 13.89
N ASP A 96 -6.09 27.09 13.55
CA ASP A 96 -6.78 25.80 13.36
C ASP A 96 -6.85 25.36 11.88
N THR A 97 -6.19 26.08 10.97
CA THR A 97 -6.09 25.70 9.54
C THR A 97 -4.79 24.95 9.29
N LEU A 98 -4.85 23.75 8.69
CA LEU A 98 -3.68 23.15 8.05
C LEU A 98 -3.51 23.78 6.67
N VAL A 99 -2.37 24.40 6.42
CA VAL A 99 -1.97 24.93 5.12
C VAL A 99 -0.93 24.00 4.53
N VAL A 100 -1.10 23.61 3.27
CA VAL A 100 -0.21 22.68 2.59
C VAL A 100 0.28 23.31 1.30
N ASP A 101 1.60 23.46 1.19
CA ASP A 101 2.31 23.81 -0.03
C ASP A 101 2.61 22.51 -0.79
N VAL A 102 2.19 22.44 -2.06
CA VAL A 102 2.41 21.27 -2.91
C VAL A 102 3.12 21.71 -4.18
N ALA A 103 4.25 21.05 -4.47
CA ALA A 103 5.11 21.34 -5.61
C ALA A 103 5.63 20.04 -6.27
N ASN A 104 6.56 20.17 -7.21
CA ASN A 104 7.25 19.03 -7.85
C ASN A 104 6.31 18.08 -8.61
N PHE A 105 5.37 18.67 -9.36
CA PHE A 105 4.45 17.91 -10.21
C PHE A 105 5.07 17.62 -11.57
N ASN A 106 4.78 16.44 -12.13
CA ASN A 106 4.84 16.24 -13.57
C ASN A 106 3.60 16.84 -14.27
N ASP A 107 3.53 16.74 -15.60
CA ASP A 107 2.43 17.28 -16.42
C ASP A 107 1.39 16.21 -16.84
N LYS A 108 1.40 15.04 -16.17
CA LYS A 108 0.66 13.86 -16.63
C LYS A 108 -0.74 13.72 -16.06
N THR A 109 -1.14 14.57 -15.11
CA THR A 109 -2.47 14.48 -14.47
C THR A 109 -3.43 15.56 -14.95
N TRP A 110 -4.73 15.29 -14.81
CA TRP A 110 -5.81 16.23 -15.12
C TRP A 110 -6.56 16.55 -13.84
N PHE A 111 -7.10 17.76 -13.74
CA PHE A 111 -7.96 18.16 -12.62
C PHE A 111 -9.31 17.44 -12.66
N ASP A 112 -9.86 17.12 -13.84
CA ASP A 112 -11.12 16.40 -13.96
C ASP A 112 -11.37 15.85 -15.38
N MET A 113 -12.48 15.12 -15.53
CA MET A 113 -12.95 14.61 -16.82
C MET A 113 -13.44 15.73 -17.77
N ALA A 114 -13.58 16.99 -17.32
CA ALA A 114 -13.91 18.10 -18.19
C ALA A 114 -12.74 18.53 -19.09
N GLY A 115 -11.57 17.90 -18.91
CA GLY A 115 -10.34 18.12 -19.69
C GLY A 115 -9.45 19.20 -19.10
N ASP A 116 -9.75 19.68 -17.89
CA ASP A 116 -8.98 20.69 -17.18
C ASP A 116 -7.63 20.06 -16.75
N PHE A 117 -6.52 20.73 -17.08
CA PHE A 117 -5.16 20.17 -16.96
C PHE A 117 -4.16 21.22 -16.46
N HIS A 118 -2.95 20.77 -16.15
CA HIS A 118 -1.80 21.59 -15.76
C HIS A 118 -0.53 21.16 -16.51
N SER A 119 0.53 21.94 -16.34
CA SER A 119 1.90 21.62 -16.72
C SER A 119 2.71 21.21 -15.49
N GLU A 120 3.99 20.92 -15.69
CA GLU A 120 4.95 20.65 -14.61
C GLU A 120 5.25 21.89 -13.74
N ALA A 121 4.83 23.08 -14.19
CA ALA A 121 4.95 24.32 -13.41
C ALA A 121 3.80 24.50 -12.38
N LEU A 122 2.99 23.47 -12.16
CA LEU A 122 1.92 23.50 -11.17
C LEU A 122 2.47 23.72 -9.77
N HIS A 123 1.84 24.64 -9.03
CA HIS A 123 2.01 24.84 -7.60
C HIS A 123 0.62 24.96 -6.98
N VAL A 124 0.39 24.27 -5.87
CA VAL A 124 -0.91 24.22 -5.21
C VAL A 124 -0.75 24.59 -3.74
N ILE A 125 -1.54 25.56 -3.28
CA ILE A 125 -1.70 25.85 -1.85
C ILE A 125 -3.07 25.34 -1.41
N GLU A 126 -3.07 24.30 -0.59
CA GLU A 126 -4.27 23.75 0.02
C GLU A 126 -4.49 24.33 1.43
N ARG A 127 -5.76 24.49 1.82
CA ARG A 127 -6.17 24.88 3.17
C ARG A 127 -7.27 23.95 3.65
N TYR A 128 -7.07 23.36 4.82
CA TYR A 128 -8.02 22.48 5.49
C TYR A 128 -8.46 23.15 6.79
N GLN A 129 -9.68 23.67 6.80
CA GLN A 129 -10.26 24.31 7.99
C GLN A 129 -11.46 23.52 8.47
N MET A 130 -11.44 23.07 9.73
CA MET A 130 -12.64 22.52 10.36
C MET A 130 -13.71 23.61 10.47
N THR A 131 -14.90 23.37 9.92
CA THR A 131 -16.07 24.27 10.03
C THR A 131 -17.20 23.67 10.87
N GLY A 132 -17.03 22.42 11.30
CA GLY A 132 -17.87 21.70 12.23
C GLY A 132 -17.17 20.41 12.69
N PRO A 133 -17.79 19.60 13.57
CA PRO A 133 -17.17 18.36 14.08
C PRO A 133 -16.85 17.33 12.98
N ASP A 134 -17.63 17.34 11.91
CA ASP A 134 -17.58 16.38 10.81
C ASP A 134 -17.41 17.03 9.43
N THR A 135 -17.12 18.33 9.38
CA THR A 135 -16.97 19.08 8.14
C THR A 135 -15.62 19.80 8.09
N ILE A 136 -14.87 19.55 7.01
CA ILE A 136 -13.68 20.30 6.64
C ILE A 136 -14.03 21.16 5.42
N ARG A 137 -13.81 22.46 5.54
CA ARG A 137 -13.70 23.36 4.40
C ARG A 137 -12.33 23.14 3.76
N TYR A 138 -12.34 22.61 2.53
CA TYR A 138 -11.15 22.43 1.72
C TYR A 138 -11.09 23.47 0.61
N GLU A 139 -9.98 24.19 0.56
CA GLU A 139 -9.68 25.16 -0.49
C GLU A 139 -8.33 24.80 -1.12
N ALA A 140 -8.24 24.88 -2.45
CA ALA A 140 -6.97 24.73 -3.15
C ALA A 140 -6.80 25.88 -4.14
N THR A 141 -5.76 26.68 -3.93
CA THR A 141 -5.33 27.71 -4.87
C THR A 141 -4.30 27.12 -5.81
N ILE A 142 -4.57 27.24 -7.10
CA ILE A 142 -3.86 26.59 -8.19
C ILE A 142 -3.12 27.66 -8.97
N GLU A 143 -1.80 27.53 -9.04
CA GLU A 143 -0.90 28.40 -9.78
C GLU A 143 -0.18 27.58 -10.84
N ASP A 144 -0.35 27.96 -12.11
CA ASP A 144 0.45 27.43 -13.20
C ASP A 144 0.56 28.54 -14.26
N PRO A 145 1.68 29.27 -14.30
CA PRO A 145 1.85 30.39 -15.22
C PRO A 145 2.03 29.97 -16.68
N LYS A 146 2.19 28.67 -16.99
CA LYS A 146 2.22 28.18 -18.37
C LYS A 146 0.82 27.95 -18.91
N VAL A 147 -0.10 27.49 -18.06
CA VAL A 147 -1.46 27.10 -18.47
C VAL A 147 -2.51 28.19 -18.17
N PHE A 148 -2.36 28.91 -17.07
CA PHE A 148 -3.31 29.92 -16.60
C PHE A 148 -2.75 31.35 -16.72
N THR A 149 -3.65 32.33 -16.79
CA THR A 149 -3.32 33.76 -16.83
C THR A 149 -3.18 34.39 -15.45
N LYS A 150 -3.68 33.72 -14.42
CA LYS A 150 -3.56 34.08 -12.99
C LYS A 150 -3.90 32.88 -12.11
N PRO A 151 -3.51 32.88 -10.83
CA PRO A 151 -4.01 31.93 -9.84
C PRO A 151 -5.54 31.88 -9.78
N TRP A 152 -6.07 30.71 -9.47
CA TRP A 152 -7.51 30.48 -9.26
C TRP A 152 -7.73 29.45 -8.15
N THR A 153 -8.93 29.40 -7.59
CA THR A 153 -9.21 28.62 -6.37
C THR A 153 -10.44 27.74 -6.56
N ILE A 154 -10.36 26.50 -6.05
CA ILE A 154 -11.53 25.65 -5.80
C ILE A 154 -11.86 25.63 -4.30
N ASN A 155 -13.13 25.44 -3.99
CA ASN A 155 -13.63 25.34 -2.63
C ASN A 155 -14.75 24.28 -2.55
N LEU A 156 -14.61 23.33 -1.63
CA LEU A 156 -15.62 22.34 -1.31
C LEU A 156 -15.60 21.95 0.17
N ASP A 157 -16.74 21.40 0.63
CA ASP A 157 -16.85 20.82 1.97
C ASP A 157 -16.61 19.31 1.90
N LEU A 158 -15.62 18.83 2.63
CA LEU A 158 -15.35 17.41 2.86
C LEU A 158 -16.12 16.96 4.11
N GLN A 159 -16.87 15.87 3.98
CA GLN A 159 -17.76 15.35 5.02
C GLN A 159 -17.21 14.04 5.59
N ARG A 160 -17.17 13.92 6.92
CA ARG A 160 -16.77 12.69 7.60
C ARG A 160 -17.81 11.59 7.34
N ARG A 161 -17.34 10.41 6.92
CA ARG A 161 -18.14 9.18 6.86
C ARG A 161 -18.42 8.67 8.27
N THR A 162 -19.68 8.41 8.59
CA THR A 162 -20.12 7.85 9.88
C THR A 162 -20.83 6.50 9.74
N ASP A 163 -21.00 6.03 8.50
CA ASP A 163 -21.66 4.77 8.14
C ASP A 163 -20.72 3.56 8.13
N ARG A 164 -19.41 3.79 8.22
CA ARG A 164 -18.35 2.77 8.28
C ARG A 164 -17.23 3.24 9.18
N ASP A 165 -16.49 2.29 9.76
CA ASP A 165 -15.38 2.56 10.66
C ASP A 165 -14.00 2.27 10.05
N ARG A 166 -13.97 1.80 8.80
CA ARG A 166 -12.78 1.38 8.05
C ARG A 166 -12.81 1.96 6.64
N LEU A 167 -11.62 2.28 6.13
CA LEU A 167 -11.36 2.45 4.71
C LEU A 167 -11.22 1.06 4.07
N PHE A 168 -11.78 0.85 2.87
CA PHE A 168 -11.59 -0.40 2.14
C PHE A 168 -10.55 -0.26 1.04
N GLU A 169 -10.20 -1.40 0.46
CA GLU A 169 -9.23 -1.48 -0.61
C GLU A 169 -9.96 -1.47 -1.95
N TYR A 170 -9.55 -0.59 -2.86
CA TYR A 170 -10.01 -0.61 -4.24
C TYR A 170 -8.79 -0.52 -5.17
N VAL A 171 -8.61 -1.53 -6.02
CA VAL A 171 -7.46 -1.66 -6.93
C VAL A 171 -7.96 -1.60 -8.37
N CYS A 172 -8.13 -0.38 -8.90
CA CYS A 172 -8.63 -0.11 -10.26
C CYS A 172 -8.10 -1.08 -11.32
N GLN A 173 -6.77 -1.23 -11.41
CA GLN A 173 -6.14 -2.10 -12.41
C GLN A 173 -6.54 -3.57 -12.24
N ALA A 174 -6.64 -4.05 -11.00
CA ALA A 174 -7.04 -5.43 -10.74
C ALA A 174 -8.51 -5.69 -11.12
N GLU A 175 -9.39 -4.73 -10.90
CA GLU A 175 -10.79 -4.84 -11.31
C GLU A 175 -10.92 -4.89 -12.85
N VAL A 176 -10.14 -4.08 -13.57
CA VAL A 176 -10.09 -4.07 -15.04
C VAL A 176 -9.59 -5.41 -15.58
N GLU A 177 -8.46 -5.88 -15.08
CA GLU A 177 -7.80 -7.11 -15.54
C GLU A 177 -8.51 -8.41 -15.12
N GLU A 178 -9.28 -8.38 -14.03
CA GLU A 178 -10.15 -9.49 -13.71
C GLU A 178 -11.37 -9.52 -14.64
N ALA A 179 -11.94 -8.36 -14.96
CA ALA A 179 -13.09 -8.25 -15.84
C ALA A 179 -12.79 -8.62 -17.30
N ASP A 180 -11.57 -8.36 -17.79
CA ASP A 180 -11.15 -8.72 -19.14
C ASP A 180 -10.58 -10.15 -19.26
N GLY A 181 -10.36 -10.82 -18.12
CA GLY A 181 -9.89 -12.20 -18.04
C GLY A 181 -8.38 -12.37 -18.17
N ALA A 182 -7.57 -11.34 -17.90
CA ALA A 182 -6.10 -11.43 -17.89
C ALA A 182 -5.59 -12.46 -16.85
N PHE A 183 -6.33 -12.64 -15.75
CA PHE A 183 -6.01 -13.62 -14.71
C PHE A 183 -6.78 -14.93 -14.88
N THR A 184 -6.05 -16.04 -14.72
CA THR A 184 -6.67 -17.33 -14.49
C THR A 184 -6.93 -17.49 -13.00
N ARG A 185 -8.21 -17.58 -12.61
CA ARG A 185 -8.62 -17.85 -11.24
C ARG A 185 -7.98 -19.16 -10.72
N GLU A 186 -7.38 -19.11 -9.53
CA GLU A 186 -6.92 -20.31 -8.81
C GLU A 186 -7.95 -20.71 -7.76
N ASP A 187 -8.72 -21.74 -8.05
CA ASP A 187 -9.85 -22.20 -7.24
C ASP A 187 -9.48 -22.71 -5.85
N ARG A 188 -8.22 -23.11 -5.64
CA ARG A 188 -7.74 -23.53 -4.31
C ARG A 188 -7.45 -22.33 -3.43
N THR A 189 -6.95 -21.23 -3.98
CA THR A 189 -6.43 -20.11 -3.19
C THR A 189 -7.31 -18.88 -3.17
N TRP A 190 -8.12 -18.62 -4.20
CA TRP A 190 -8.96 -17.43 -4.27
C TRP A 190 -10.31 -17.64 -3.56
N TYR A 191 -10.73 -16.70 -2.72
CA TYR A 191 -12.08 -16.72 -2.13
C TYR A 191 -13.17 -16.73 -3.23
N PRO A 192 -14.32 -17.42 -3.04
CA PRO A 192 -14.73 -18.27 -1.90
C PRO A 192 -14.14 -19.69 -1.87
N GLY A 193 -13.20 -20.01 -2.76
CA GLY A 193 -12.64 -21.35 -2.94
C GLY A 193 -13.67 -22.41 -3.33
N GLN A 194 -13.21 -23.64 -3.58
CA GLN A 194 -14.10 -24.81 -3.67
C GLN A 194 -14.59 -25.19 -2.25
N GLY A 195 -15.79 -24.77 -1.86
CA GLY A 195 -16.44 -25.22 -0.60
C GLY A 195 -16.78 -24.14 0.43
N SER A 196 -16.57 -22.85 0.14
CA SER A 196 -17.21 -21.67 0.78
C SER A 196 -17.11 -21.48 2.30
N THR A 197 -16.30 -22.23 3.04
CA THR A 197 -16.07 -21.90 4.46
C THR A 197 -14.62 -22.19 4.85
N PRO A 198 -13.79 -21.15 5.12
CA PRO A 198 -12.47 -21.35 5.70
C PRO A 198 -12.60 -22.13 7.02
N PRO A 199 -11.63 -22.97 7.37
CA PRO A 199 -11.62 -23.61 8.69
C PRO A 199 -11.68 -22.55 9.79
N THR A 200 -12.78 -22.52 10.55
CA THR A 200 -13.02 -21.53 11.61
C THR A 200 -12.18 -21.76 12.86
N LYS A 201 -11.48 -22.90 12.96
CA LYS A 201 -10.72 -23.28 14.14
C LYS A 201 -9.24 -23.02 13.94
N PHE A 202 -8.78 -21.94 14.55
CA PHE A 202 -7.39 -21.77 14.93
C PHE A 202 -6.99 -22.94 15.85
N VAL A 203 -6.14 -23.85 15.38
CA VAL A 203 -5.41 -24.74 16.29
C VAL A 203 -4.29 -23.88 16.88
N ALA A 204 -4.59 -23.25 18.01
CA ALA A 204 -3.63 -22.43 18.76
C ALA A 204 -2.44 -23.24 19.28
N THR A 205 -2.54 -24.56 19.25
CA THR A 205 -1.54 -25.46 19.78
C THR A 205 -0.43 -25.58 18.73
N PRO A 206 0.79 -25.12 19.03
CA PRO A 206 1.94 -25.45 18.20
C PRO A 206 1.98 -26.98 18.03
N PRO A 207 2.36 -27.51 16.86
CA PRO A 207 2.71 -28.91 16.72
C PRO A 207 3.59 -29.36 17.89
N ALA A 208 3.47 -30.62 18.34
CA ALA A 208 4.29 -31.13 19.44
C ALA A 208 5.80 -30.96 19.20
N ASP A 209 6.21 -30.85 17.93
CA ASP A 209 7.59 -30.68 17.47
C ASP A 209 7.95 -29.21 17.14
N ALA A 210 7.05 -28.25 17.35
CA ALA A 210 7.38 -26.84 17.14
C ALA A 210 8.31 -26.35 18.25
N THR A 211 9.42 -25.73 17.86
CA THR A 211 10.33 -25.11 18.81
C THR A 211 9.55 -24.00 19.54
N PRO A 212 9.52 -23.97 20.89
CA PRO A 212 8.86 -22.90 21.61
C PRO A 212 9.44 -21.55 21.17
N HIS A 213 8.60 -20.68 20.61
CA HIS A 213 9.03 -19.35 20.21
C HIS A 213 9.52 -18.59 21.45
N VAL A 214 10.80 -18.23 21.49
CA VAL A 214 11.33 -17.38 22.56
C VAL A 214 10.99 -15.94 22.19
N PRO A 215 10.09 -15.26 22.93
CA PRO A 215 9.69 -13.91 22.57
C PRO A 215 10.90 -13.00 22.49
N VAL A 216 11.05 -12.30 21.38
CA VAL A 216 12.06 -11.25 21.25
C VAL A 216 11.79 -10.20 22.32
N LYS A 217 12.80 -9.87 23.12
CA LYS A 217 12.68 -8.88 24.18
C LYS A 217 13.01 -7.50 23.62
N ALA A 218 12.18 -6.51 23.92
CA ALA A 218 12.47 -5.13 23.59
C ALA A 218 13.75 -4.63 24.30
N ALA A 219 14.46 -3.72 23.65
CA ALA A 219 15.62 -3.08 24.24
C ALA A 219 15.20 -2.10 25.35
N ALA A 220 16.08 -1.87 26.33
CA ALA A 220 15.79 -0.96 27.43
C ALA A 220 15.74 0.53 27.02
N ASN A 221 16.39 0.89 25.90
CA ASN A 221 16.60 2.26 25.44
C ASN A 221 15.74 2.64 24.23
N ILE A 222 14.53 2.10 24.12
CA ILE A 222 13.60 2.39 23.01
C ILE A 222 12.93 3.75 23.16
N ARG A 223 12.56 4.36 22.03
CA ARG A 223 11.74 5.59 22.01
C ARG A 223 10.31 5.26 22.44
N ARG A 224 9.67 6.18 23.17
CA ARG A 224 8.31 6.00 23.70
C ARG A 224 7.45 7.22 23.43
N ARG A 225 6.17 6.97 23.20
CA ARG A 225 5.14 7.99 23.10
C ARG A 225 4.66 8.43 24.49
N PRO A 226 3.91 9.54 24.59
CA PRO A 226 3.36 10.01 25.86
C PRO A 226 2.46 9.00 26.59
N ASP A 227 1.84 8.06 25.87
CA ASP A 227 1.04 6.96 26.42
C ASP A 227 1.88 5.79 26.97
N GLY A 228 3.22 5.91 26.93
CA GLY A 228 4.17 4.92 27.38
C GLY A 228 4.40 3.76 26.40
N LYS A 229 3.65 3.68 25.29
CA LYS A 229 3.88 2.67 24.25
C LYS A 229 5.16 3.00 23.47
N PRO A 230 5.83 1.98 22.90
CA PRO A 230 6.92 2.23 21.97
C PRO A 230 6.50 3.18 20.85
N ASP A 231 7.42 4.05 20.48
CA ASP A 231 7.28 4.95 19.34
C ASP A 231 7.88 4.29 18.10
N LEU A 232 7.01 3.79 17.23
CA LEU A 232 7.32 3.14 15.96
C LEU A 232 7.29 4.14 14.79
N GLN A 233 7.09 5.44 15.04
CA GLN A 233 7.10 6.47 14.00
C GLN A 233 8.43 6.48 13.25
N GLY A 234 8.36 6.45 11.92
CA GLY A 234 9.52 6.63 11.09
C GLY A 234 9.41 5.95 9.73
N PHE A 235 10.50 6.09 8.98
CA PHE A 235 10.68 5.50 7.67
C PHE A 235 11.68 4.35 7.78
N TYR A 236 11.39 3.19 7.18
CA TYR A 236 12.05 1.93 7.46
C TYR A 236 12.35 1.13 6.20
N GLU A 237 13.46 0.40 6.23
CA GLU A 237 13.81 -0.64 5.27
C GLU A 237 13.86 -2.02 5.93
N SER A 238 13.33 -3.01 5.22
CA SER A 238 13.41 -4.42 5.62
C SER A 238 14.80 -5.00 5.35
N GLN A 239 15.35 -5.72 6.32
CA GLN A 239 16.59 -6.49 6.15
C GLN A 239 16.32 -7.97 5.89
N ALA A 240 15.20 -8.28 5.24
CA ALA A 240 14.85 -9.64 4.83
C ALA A 240 15.73 -10.17 3.67
N GLY A 241 16.61 -9.34 3.10
CA GLY A 241 17.47 -9.71 1.98
C GLY A 241 16.65 -10.13 0.76
N ALA A 242 17.05 -11.22 0.12
CA ALA A 242 16.43 -11.69 -1.11
C ALA A 242 15.11 -12.48 -0.89
N SER A 243 14.33 -12.15 0.14
CA SER A 243 13.12 -12.90 0.53
C SER A 243 11.95 -12.72 -0.45
N ASN A 244 11.91 -11.61 -1.18
CA ASN A 244 10.93 -11.39 -2.25
C ASN A 244 11.16 -12.30 -3.47
N GLN A 245 12.25 -13.08 -3.53
CA GLN A 245 12.44 -14.13 -4.55
C GLN A 245 12.45 -15.54 -3.95
N GLY A 246 11.93 -15.71 -2.72
CA GLY A 246 11.80 -16.99 -2.02
C GLY A 246 12.20 -16.89 -0.55
N LEU A 247 11.45 -17.55 0.33
CA LEU A 247 11.64 -17.46 1.79
C LEU A 247 12.69 -18.44 2.33
N GLU A 248 12.95 -19.52 1.59
CA GLU A 248 13.93 -20.53 1.94
C GLU A 248 15.37 -20.13 1.58
N ARG A 249 16.35 -20.82 2.18
CA ARG A 249 17.75 -20.69 1.79
C ARG A 249 17.95 -21.19 0.36
N ARG A 250 18.61 -20.37 -0.46
CA ARG A 250 18.95 -20.70 -1.85
C ARG A 250 20.30 -20.15 -2.27
N ALA A 251 20.96 -20.85 -3.19
CA ALA A 251 22.15 -20.33 -3.87
C ALA A 251 21.74 -19.28 -4.92
N ALA A 252 22.67 -18.38 -5.25
CA ALA A 252 22.48 -17.49 -6.40
C ALA A 252 22.48 -18.29 -7.71
N ASN A 253 21.67 -17.90 -8.69
CA ASN A 253 21.55 -18.60 -9.97
C ASN A 253 21.71 -17.66 -11.19
N GLY A 254 22.58 -16.65 -11.07
CA GLY A 254 22.89 -15.68 -12.12
C GLY A 254 21.91 -14.51 -12.15
N LEU A 255 20.61 -14.78 -12.35
CA LEU A 255 19.57 -13.76 -12.40
C LEU A 255 18.97 -13.45 -11.01
N VAL A 256 18.92 -14.43 -10.12
CA VAL A 256 18.38 -14.27 -8.76
C VAL A 256 19.51 -14.30 -7.73
N PRO A 257 19.61 -13.29 -6.85
CA PRO A 257 20.54 -13.32 -5.72
C PRO A 257 20.25 -14.51 -4.80
N GLY A 258 21.31 -15.06 -4.21
CA GLY A 258 21.17 -16.08 -3.17
C GLY A 258 20.47 -15.52 -1.92
N GLY A 259 19.65 -16.35 -1.28
CA GLY A 259 18.93 -16.01 -0.06
C GLY A 259 19.45 -16.81 1.13
N LYS A 260 19.65 -16.17 2.28
CA LYS A 260 20.03 -16.89 3.52
C LYS A 260 18.86 -17.67 4.13
N GLY A 261 17.64 -17.41 3.68
CA GLY A 261 16.39 -17.88 4.26
C GLY A 261 16.02 -17.05 5.50
N ILE A 262 14.72 -16.78 5.67
CA ILE A 262 14.18 -16.05 6.84
C ILE A 262 13.20 -16.87 7.66
N ILE A 263 12.96 -18.12 7.27
CA ILE A 263 12.14 -19.08 8.03
C ILE A 263 12.89 -19.50 9.29
N ILE A 264 12.28 -19.28 10.45
CA ILE A 264 12.81 -19.68 11.76
C ILE A 264 12.06 -20.87 12.37
N ASP A 265 10.84 -21.14 11.89
CA ASP A 265 10.06 -22.33 12.22
C ASP A 265 9.33 -22.78 10.95
N PRO A 266 9.52 -24.04 10.47
CA PRO A 266 10.31 -25.11 11.07
C PRO A 266 11.82 -24.83 11.10
N ALA A 267 12.54 -25.49 12.02
CA ALA A 267 13.97 -25.26 12.27
C ALA A 267 14.89 -25.68 11.11
N ASP A 268 14.39 -26.50 10.18
CA ASP A 268 15.11 -26.86 8.95
C ASP A 268 15.06 -25.73 7.89
N GLY A 269 14.29 -24.67 8.14
CA GLY A 269 14.14 -23.53 7.25
C GLY A 269 13.35 -23.84 5.98
N LYS A 270 12.50 -24.88 6.01
CA LYS A 270 11.67 -25.33 4.88
C LYS A 270 10.19 -25.05 5.11
N LEU A 271 9.48 -24.63 4.07
CA LEU A 271 8.04 -24.41 4.14
C LEU A 271 7.32 -25.77 4.23
N PRO A 272 6.40 -25.96 5.19
CA PRO A 272 5.69 -27.23 5.38
C PRO A 272 4.49 -27.35 4.42
N MET A 273 4.73 -27.17 3.11
CA MET A 273 3.69 -27.11 2.07
C MET A 273 3.00 -28.47 1.86
N GLN A 274 1.71 -28.43 1.51
CA GLN A 274 1.01 -29.62 1.01
C GLN A 274 1.54 -30.01 -0.38
N PRO A 275 1.43 -31.29 -0.81
CA PRO A 275 1.98 -31.75 -2.09
C PRO A 275 1.53 -30.94 -3.31
N TRP A 276 0.24 -30.61 -3.37
CA TRP A 276 -0.31 -29.80 -4.47
C TRP A 276 0.33 -28.40 -4.53
N ALA A 277 0.66 -27.82 -3.36
CA ALA A 277 1.21 -26.48 -3.26
C ALA A 277 2.69 -26.49 -3.66
N VAL A 278 3.42 -27.57 -3.35
CA VAL A 278 4.79 -27.79 -3.88
C VAL A 278 4.78 -27.83 -5.41
N GLU A 279 3.85 -28.58 -6.01
CA GLU A 279 3.69 -28.66 -7.46
C GLU A 279 3.30 -27.30 -8.07
N GLU A 280 2.42 -26.55 -7.41
CA GLU A 280 2.01 -25.22 -7.86
C GLU A 280 3.15 -24.19 -7.76
N THR A 281 3.92 -24.17 -6.67
CA THR A 281 5.11 -23.29 -6.54
C THR A 281 6.11 -23.60 -7.66
N ALA A 282 6.46 -24.88 -7.87
CA ALA A 282 7.35 -25.29 -8.96
C ALA A 282 6.79 -24.93 -10.35
N SER A 283 5.46 -24.88 -10.49
CA SER A 283 4.79 -24.40 -11.69
C SER A 283 4.99 -22.90 -11.88
N ARG A 284 4.78 -22.10 -10.83
CA ARG A 284 4.89 -20.63 -10.83
C ARG A 284 6.32 -20.11 -11.00
N GLU A 285 7.33 -20.87 -10.60
CA GLU A 285 8.75 -20.52 -10.83
C GLU A 285 9.16 -20.53 -12.31
N ARG A 286 8.33 -21.08 -13.21
CA ARG A 286 8.66 -21.11 -14.64
C ARG A 286 8.57 -19.69 -15.24
N PRO A 287 9.48 -19.29 -16.16
CA PRO A 287 9.51 -17.93 -16.70
C PRO A 287 8.18 -17.47 -17.31
N GLU A 288 7.44 -18.36 -17.97
CA GLU A 288 6.14 -18.04 -18.57
C GLU A 288 5.01 -17.78 -17.54
N ARG A 289 5.26 -18.03 -16.26
CA ARG A 289 4.34 -17.81 -15.15
C ARG A 289 4.65 -16.54 -14.36
N GLY A 290 5.73 -15.83 -14.69
CA GLY A 290 6.06 -14.53 -14.06
C GLY A 290 4.98 -13.47 -14.29
N TYR A 291 4.28 -13.53 -15.42
CA TYR A 291 3.10 -12.68 -15.68
C TYR A 291 1.95 -12.96 -14.71
N ASP A 292 1.92 -14.09 -13.99
CA ASP A 292 0.83 -14.39 -13.07
C ASP A 292 1.09 -13.88 -11.63
N ASP A 293 2.27 -13.29 -11.34
CA ASP A 293 2.54 -12.65 -10.03
C ASP A 293 1.74 -11.34 -9.92
N PRO A 294 0.83 -11.19 -8.94
CA PRO A 294 0.06 -9.96 -8.75
C PRO A 294 0.89 -8.69 -8.64
N THR A 295 2.10 -8.77 -8.08
CA THR A 295 2.98 -7.60 -7.92
C THR A 295 3.67 -7.18 -9.23
N ALA A 296 3.74 -8.07 -10.22
CA ALA A 296 4.13 -7.72 -11.58
C ALA A 296 3.06 -6.86 -12.25
N HIS A 297 1.80 -6.97 -11.84
CA HIS A 297 0.70 -6.10 -12.26
C HIS A 297 0.49 -4.90 -11.35
N CYS A 298 1.45 -4.65 -10.45
CA CYS A 298 1.36 -3.57 -9.48
C CYS A 298 0.21 -3.67 -8.48
N PHE A 299 -0.29 -4.88 -8.22
CA PHE A 299 -1.29 -5.11 -7.19
C PHE A 299 -0.65 -5.21 -5.80
N PRO A 300 -1.44 -5.02 -4.73
CA PRO A 300 -0.90 -5.10 -3.37
C PRO A 300 -0.28 -6.48 -3.11
N PRO A 301 0.92 -6.53 -2.50
CA PRO A 301 1.65 -7.79 -2.28
C PRO A 301 0.98 -8.71 -1.25
N GLY A 302 0.04 -8.20 -0.46
CA GLY A 302 -0.57 -8.92 0.66
C GLY A 302 0.38 -9.04 1.85
N VAL A 303 -0.09 -9.72 2.90
CA VAL A 303 0.70 -9.96 4.12
C VAL A 303 1.13 -11.43 4.20
N PRO A 304 2.34 -11.75 4.70
CA PRO A 304 3.37 -10.84 5.19
C PRO A 304 4.28 -10.23 4.09
N ARG A 305 4.04 -10.49 2.80
CA ARG A 305 4.92 -10.06 1.70
C ARG A 305 5.20 -8.56 1.70
N SER A 306 4.22 -7.71 2.01
CA SER A 306 4.37 -6.26 2.09
C SER A 306 5.51 -5.80 3.01
N MET A 307 5.93 -6.63 3.97
CA MET A 307 7.01 -6.32 4.92
C MET A 307 8.41 -6.73 4.42
N TYR A 308 8.52 -7.41 3.28
CA TYR A 308 9.80 -7.83 2.69
C TYR A 308 9.86 -7.76 1.16
N VAL A 309 8.88 -7.13 0.51
CA VAL A 309 9.10 -6.51 -0.80
C VAL A 309 10.29 -5.55 -0.66
N PRO A 310 11.24 -5.51 -1.62
CA PRO A 310 12.46 -4.71 -1.54
C PRO A 310 12.16 -3.22 -1.77
N ALA A 311 11.31 -2.64 -0.93
CA ALA A 311 10.89 -1.26 -0.95
C ALA A 311 10.73 -0.78 0.49
N ALA A 312 11.01 0.49 0.73
CA ALA A 312 10.89 1.05 2.06
C ALA A 312 9.42 1.32 2.43
N PHE A 313 9.15 1.58 3.71
CA PHE A 313 7.82 1.96 4.16
C PHE A 313 7.87 2.93 5.34
N HIS A 314 6.86 3.78 5.45
CA HIS A 314 6.69 4.70 6.56
C HIS A 314 5.63 4.18 7.55
N ILE A 315 5.88 4.29 8.85
CA ILE A 315 4.89 4.01 9.88
C ILE A 315 4.33 5.32 10.42
N ILE A 316 3.01 5.47 10.33
CA ILE A 316 2.23 6.45 11.09
C ILE A 316 1.53 5.75 12.27
N GLN A 317 1.71 6.26 13.47
CA GLN A 317 1.23 5.75 14.73
C GLN A 317 0.46 6.85 15.46
N THR A 318 -0.86 6.70 15.48
CA THR A 318 -1.78 7.50 16.30
C THR A 318 -2.12 6.71 17.58
N SER A 319 -2.99 7.22 18.44
CA SER A 319 -3.41 6.45 19.63
C SER A 319 -4.22 5.20 19.26
N ASN A 320 -4.89 5.23 18.10
CA ASN A 320 -5.86 4.22 17.70
C ASN A 320 -5.45 3.42 16.47
N TYR A 321 -4.35 3.79 15.79
CA TYR A 321 -3.91 3.17 14.55
C TYR A 321 -2.39 3.10 14.44
N ILE A 322 -1.91 2.02 13.82
CA ILE A 322 -0.61 1.87 13.20
C ILE A 322 -0.88 1.78 11.69
N VAL A 323 -0.26 2.60 10.89
CA VAL A 323 -0.48 2.68 9.44
C VAL A 323 0.85 2.51 8.76
N PHE A 324 0.94 1.56 7.83
CA PHE A 324 2.11 1.35 7.01
C PHE A 324 1.85 1.97 5.64
N LEU A 325 2.73 2.87 5.21
CA LEU A 325 2.72 3.47 3.88
C LEU A 325 3.88 2.87 3.11
N HIS A 326 3.62 1.87 2.28
CA HIS A 326 4.64 1.19 1.50
C HIS A 326 4.97 1.98 0.25
N GLU A 327 6.26 2.23 0.00
CA GLU A 327 6.74 2.97 -1.17
C GLU A 327 6.12 2.45 -2.46
N ARG A 328 6.03 1.14 -2.62
CA ARG A 328 5.34 0.50 -3.73
C ARG A 328 3.87 0.24 -3.37
N MET A 329 3.03 1.24 -3.66
CA MET A 329 1.56 1.20 -3.80
C MET A 329 0.81 0.25 -2.86
N ALA A 330 0.87 0.56 -1.57
CA ALA A 330 -0.08 0.05 -0.59
C ALA A 330 0.01 0.88 0.68
N TRP A 331 -1.11 1.42 1.16
CA TRP A 331 -1.25 1.65 2.59
C TRP A 331 -1.81 0.39 3.26
N ARG A 332 -1.49 0.20 4.54
CA ARG A 332 -2.12 -0.81 5.40
C ARG A 332 -2.46 -0.18 6.74
N ILE A 333 -3.74 -0.13 7.06
CA ILE A 333 -4.24 0.45 8.31
C ILE A 333 -4.44 -0.69 9.33
N VAL A 334 -3.81 -0.55 10.50
CA VAL A 334 -3.87 -1.49 11.63
C VAL A 334 -4.42 -0.78 12.87
N PRO A 335 -5.72 -0.89 13.12
CA PRO A 335 -6.42 -0.34 14.27
C PRO A 335 -5.99 -1.08 15.55
N VAL A 336 -5.71 -0.31 16.60
CA VAL A 336 -5.23 -0.81 17.90
C VAL A 336 -6.16 -0.45 19.07
N ASP A 337 -7.37 -0.01 18.74
CA ASP A 337 -8.40 0.44 19.69
C ASP A 337 -9.36 -0.67 20.15
N GLY A 338 -9.06 -1.93 19.80
CA GLY A 338 -9.81 -3.11 20.25
C GLY A 338 -11.18 -3.28 19.60
N ARG A 339 -11.47 -2.56 18.52
CA ARG A 339 -12.74 -2.71 17.80
C ARG A 339 -12.85 -4.08 17.11
N PRO A 340 -14.07 -4.53 16.75
CA PRO A 340 -14.27 -5.87 16.20
C PRO A 340 -13.69 -6.01 14.79
N ARG A 341 -13.51 -7.27 14.39
CA ARG A 341 -13.16 -7.66 13.02
C ARG A 341 -14.27 -7.35 12.04
N LEU A 342 -13.90 -7.17 10.78
CA LEU A 342 -14.84 -7.19 9.66
C LEU A 342 -15.51 -8.56 9.54
N ALA A 343 -16.74 -8.57 9.00
CA ALA A 343 -17.44 -9.80 8.70
C ALA A 343 -16.63 -10.64 7.68
N ASP A 344 -16.68 -11.97 7.82
CA ASP A 344 -15.93 -12.92 6.98
C ASP A 344 -16.26 -12.84 5.48
N SER A 345 -17.41 -12.23 5.13
CA SER A 345 -17.82 -11.96 3.75
C SER A 345 -17.01 -10.85 3.08
N VAL A 346 -16.31 -10.01 3.85
CA VAL A 346 -15.41 -8.97 3.32
C VAL A 346 -14.04 -9.58 3.11
N ARG A 347 -13.50 -9.49 1.89
CA ARG A 347 -12.23 -10.10 1.49
C ARG A 347 -11.35 -9.08 0.80
N LEU A 348 -10.14 -8.91 1.31
CA LEU A 348 -9.22 -7.83 0.99
C LEU A 348 -7.87 -8.41 0.54
N TRP A 349 -7.12 -7.69 -0.28
CA TRP A 349 -5.75 -8.00 -0.70
C TRP A 349 -4.78 -8.10 0.48
N GLN A 350 -4.80 -7.13 1.40
CA GLN A 350 -3.95 -7.15 2.60
C GLN A 350 -4.68 -7.66 3.85
N GLY A 351 -5.96 -7.98 3.74
CA GLY A 351 -6.76 -8.55 4.81
C GLY A 351 -7.21 -7.51 5.85
N ASP A 352 -8.09 -7.94 6.75
CA ASP A 352 -8.49 -7.15 7.92
C ASP A 352 -7.44 -7.34 9.02
N SER A 353 -6.69 -6.28 9.33
CA SER A 353 -5.68 -6.27 10.38
C SER A 353 -6.24 -5.63 11.64
N VAL A 354 -6.00 -6.22 12.82
CA VAL A 354 -6.19 -5.53 14.10
C VAL A 354 -4.98 -5.79 14.98
N GLY A 355 -4.60 -4.80 15.78
CA GLY A 355 -3.41 -4.87 16.63
C GLY A 355 -3.71 -4.69 18.11
N HIS A 356 -2.79 -5.18 18.93
CA HIS A 356 -2.73 -4.92 20.36
C HIS A 356 -1.28 -4.93 20.84
N TRP A 357 -1.04 -4.42 22.06
CA TRP A 357 0.29 -4.39 22.66
C TRP A 357 0.46 -5.51 23.68
N GLU A 358 1.52 -6.30 23.53
CA GLU A 358 2.01 -7.25 24.55
C GLU A 358 3.32 -6.74 25.12
N GLY A 359 3.24 -6.02 26.25
CA GLY A 359 4.36 -5.24 26.76
C GLY A 359 4.79 -4.18 25.74
N ASP A 360 6.01 -4.30 25.24
CA ASP A 360 6.61 -3.41 24.24
C ASP A 360 6.56 -3.98 22.81
N THR A 361 5.86 -5.10 22.60
CA THR A 361 5.68 -5.71 21.27
C THR A 361 4.30 -5.35 20.72
N LEU A 362 4.25 -4.78 19.52
CA LEU A 362 3.02 -4.67 18.75
C LEU A 362 2.72 -6.04 18.14
N VAL A 363 1.55 -6.59 18.45
CA VAL A 363 1.04 -7.82 17.83
C VAL A 363 -0.06 -7.43 16.88
N ILE A 364 0.03 -7.89 15.63
CA ILE A 364 -0.95 -7.65 14.58
C ILE A 364 -1.48 -8.99 14.14
N ASP A 365 -2.79 -9.16 14.15
CA ASP A 365 -3.45 -10.37 13.70
C ASP A 365 -4.26 -10.02 12.45
N THR A 366 -4.09 -10.79 11.37
CA THR A 366 -4.68 -10.48 10.06
C THR A 366 -5.44 -11.67 9.51
N THR A 367 -6.67 -11.43 9.07
CA THR A 367 -7.58 -12.40 8.45
C THR A 367 -8.21 -11.79 7.19
N ASN A 368 -9.30 -12.38 6.66
CA ASN A 368 -10.10 -11.79 5.57
C ASN A 368 -9.31 -11.56 4.27
N LEU A 369 -8.30 -12.40 4.00
CA LEU A 369 -7.53 -12.33 2.76
C LEU A 369 -8.37 -12.83 1.58
N ASN A 370 -8.22 -12.20 0.41
CA ASN A 370 -8.88 -12.63 -0.83
C ASN A 370 -8.18 -13.84 -1.48
N GLY A 371 -6.91 -14.10 -1.11
CA GLY A 371 -6.09 -15.20 -1.60
C GLY A 371 -5.58 -15.06 -3.03
N LYS A 372 -5.62 -13.83 -3.57
CA LYS A 372 -5.08 -13.49 -4.88
C LYS A 372 -3.57 -13.30 -4.88
N THR A 373 -2.99 -13.00 -3.73
CA THR A 373 -1.57 -12.66 -3.55
C THR A 373 -0.66 -13.89 -3.51
N TRP A 374 0.63 -13.65 -3.75
CA TRP A 374 1.70 -14.64 -3.60
C TRP A 374 2.64 -14.19 -2.48
N LEU A 375 3.41 -15.12 -1.90
CA LEU A 375 4.37 -14.77 -0.85
C LEU A 375 5.68 -14.18 -1.40
N ASN A 376 5.98 -14.35 -2.67
CA ASN A 376 7.16 -13.81 -3.36
C ASN A 376 7.07 -14.05 -4.88
N GLU A 377 8.05 -13.52 -5.61
CA GLU A 377 8.25 -13.72 -7.06
C GLU A 377 8.59 -15.17 -7.42
N GLY A 378 9.00 -15.99 -6.45
CA GLY A 378 9.19 -17.44 -6.62
C GLY A 378 7.86 -18.21 -6.65
N GLY A 379 6.73 -17.55 -6.42
CA GLY A 379 5.41 -18.18 -6.53
C GLY A 379 4.97 -19.00 -5.33
N GLU A 380 5.66 -18.91 -4.20
CA GLU A 380 5.22 -19.53 -2.96
C GLU A 380 3.77 -19.13 -2.62
N VAL A 381 2.96 -20.13 -2.33
CA VAL A 381 1.49 -20.03 -2.33
C VAL A 381 0.96 -19.52 -1.00
N ILE A 382 -0.09 -18.70 -1.03
CA ILE A 382 -0.94 -18.36 0.12
C ILE A 382 -2.41 -18.32 -0.36
N SER A 383 -3.36 -18.62 0.53
CA SER A 383 -4.79 -18.67 0.21
C SER A 383 -5.62 -17.69 1.04
N TYR A 384 -6.89 -17.56 0.66
CA TYR A 384 -7.91 -16.79 1.38
C TYR A 384 -8.15 -17.28 2.83
N ALA A 385 -7.75 -18.51 3.15
CA ALA A 385 -7.92 -19.11 4.47
C ALA A 385 -6.76 -18.81 5.42
N ALA A 386 -5.74 -18.09 4.96
CA ALA A 386 -4.61 -17.73 5.79
C ALA A 386 -5.02 -16.77 6.94
N ARG A 387 -4.42 -17.01 8.10
CA ARG A 387 -4.33 -16.07 9.21
C ARG A 387 -2.86 -15.78 9.46
N VAL A 388 -2.50 -14.51 9.53
CA VAL A 388 -1.11 -14.06 9.73
C VAL A 388 -1.04 -13.30 11.05
N VAL A 389 -0.21 -13.78 11.98
CA VAL A 389 0.08 -13.10 13.24
C VAL A 389 1.50 -12.55 13.18
N GLU A 390 1.61 -11.23 13.19
CA GLU A 390 2.86 -10.50 13.13
C GLU A 390 3.21 -9.92 14.49
N ARG A 391 4.51 -9.83 14.77
CA ARG A 391 5.05 -9.24 15.99
C ARG A 391 6.15 -8.27 15.60
N ILE A 392 6.00 -7.01 16.01
CA ILE A 392 6.98 -5.95 15.79
C ILE A 392 7.51 -5.54 17.16
N THR A 393 8.78 -5.85 17.41
CA THR A 393 9.45 -5.58 18.70
C THR A 393 10.61 -4.61 18.48
N PRO A 394 10.62 -3.43 19.13
CA PRO A 394 11.76 -2.53 19.07
C PRO A 394 12.97 -3.12 19.79
N THR A 395 14.05 -3.38 19.06
CA THR A 395 15.30 -3.95 19.58
C THR A 395 16.43 -2.92 19.70
N GLY A 396 16.12 -1.66 19.42
CA GLY A 396 16.98 -0.50 19.61
C GLY A 396 16.22 0.80 19.32
N PRO A 397 16.91 1.96 19.37
CA PRO A 397 16.27 3.26 19.06
C PRO A 397 15.78 3.37 17.61
N ASP A 398 16.49 2.70 16.70
CA ASP A 398 16.29 2.77 15.24
C ASP A 398 16.17 1.35 14.62
N LYS A 399 15.83 0.34 15.43
CA LYS A 399 15.81 -1.07 15.01
C LYS A 399 14.56 -1.75 15.53
N LEU A 400 13.88 -2.46 14.63
CA LEU A 400 12.76 -3.33 14.96
C LEU A 400 13.12 -4.76 14.59
N GLN A 401 12.58 -5.72 15.33
CA GLN A 401 12.55 -7.12 14.94
C GLN A 401 11.13 -7.44 14.51
N TYR A 402 10.99 -7.95 13.28
CA TYR A 402 9.73 -8.43 12.75
C TYR A 402 9.70 -9.95 12.77
N GLU A 403 8.54 -10.48 13.14
CA GLU A 403 8.24 -11.90 13.10
C GLU A 403 6.83 -12.07 12.55
N ALA A 404 6.60 -13.06 11.69
CA ALA A 404 5.27 -13.38 11.19
C ALA A 404 5.04 -14.88 11.18
N THR A 405 4.00 -15.32 11.89
CA THR A 405 3.51 -16.70 11.86
C THR A 405 2.33 -16.78 10.91
N VAL A 406 2.45 -17.61 9.87
CA VAL A 406 1.40 -17.87 8.90
C VAL A 406 0.75 -19.20 9.23
N ASN A 407 -0.57 -19.18 9.39
CA ASN A 407 -1.39 -20.38 9.46
C ASN A 407 -2.37 -20.40 8.29
N ASP A 408 -2.08 -21.24 7.31
CA ASP A 408 -2.95 -21.47 6.15
C ASP A 408 -3.16 -22.98 5.95
N PRO A 409 -4.30 -23.53 6.39
CA PRO A 409 -4.57 -24.96 6.35
C PRO A 409 -4.91 -25.49 4.94
N ILE A 410 -5.12 -24.61 3.95
CA ILE A 410 -5.28 -25.03 2.55
C ILE A 410 -3.91 -25.32 1.94
N VAL A 411 -2.91 -24.50 2.26
CA VAL A 411 -1.59 -24.53 1.62
C VAL A 411 -0.55 -25.33 2.42
N TYR A 412 -0.58 -25.26 3.76
CA TYR A 412 0.44 -25.85 4.61
C TYR A 412 -0.12 -26.96 5.51
N THR A 413 0.78 -27.83 5.95
CA THR A 413 0.49 -28.94 6.88
C THR A 413 0.54 -28.52 8.34
N ARG A 414 1.18 -27.37 8.64
CA ARG A 414 1.24 -26.73 9.95
C ARG A 414 1.55 -25.23 9.81
N PRO A 415 1.33 -24.41 10.84
CA PRO A 415 1.83 -23.03 10.86
C PRO A 415 3.35 -22.98 10.74
N TRP A 416 3.88 -21.90 10.19
CA TRP A 416 5.31 -21.63 10.05
C TRP A 416 5.60 -20.15 10.33
N THR A 417 6.85 -19.81 10.64
CA THR A 417 7.24 -18.47 11.08
C THR A 417 8.49 -17.98 10.36
N ILE A 418 8.45 -16.72 9.93
CA ILE A 418 9.61 -15.96 9.45
C ILE A 418 10.01 -14.88 10.44
N ALA A 419 11.28 -14.49 10.43
CA ALA A 419 11.76 -13.37 11.22
C ALA A 419 12.95 -12.65 10.56
N PHE A 420 12.97 -11.33 10.66
CA PHE A 420 14.07 -10.49 10.15
C PHE A 420 14.11 -9.12 10.85
N PRO A 421 15.28 -8.46 10.87
CA PRO A 421 15.37 -7.10 11.37
C PRO A 421 14.80 -6.09 10.36
N ILE A 422 14.31 -4.98 10.87
CA ILE A 422 13.89 -3.80 10.12
C ILE A 422 14.71 -2.63 10.66
N GLN A 423 15.29 -1.85 9.76
CA GLN A 423 16.14 -0.71 10.07
C GLN A 423 15.40 0.58 9.78
N GLN A 424 15.44 1.52 10.72
CA GLN A 424 14.93 2.86 10.46
C GLN A 424 15.94 3.65 9.65
N GLU A 425 15.44 4.34 8.65
CA GLU A 425 16.19 5.20 7.75
C GLU A 425 15.95 6.68 8.07
N LYS A 426 16.86 7.53 7.59
CA LYS A 426 16.87 8.98 7.88
C LYS A 426 16.41 9.85 6.71
N PHE A 427 16.09 9.23 5.58
CA PHE A 427 15.55 9.92 4.42
C PHE A 427 14.02 9.81 4.40
N GLU A 428 13.41 10.57 3.51
CA GLU A 428 11.97 10.64 3.36
C GLU A 428 11.47 9.59 2.36
N LEU A 429 10.23 9.16 2.56
CA LEU A 429 9.54 8.34 1.58
C LEU A 429 9.26 9.17 0.32
N ILE A 430 9.76 8.70 -0.82
CA ILE A 430 9.53 9.32 -2.14
C ILE A 430 8.41 8.57 -2.84
N GLU A 431 7.64 9.29 -3.66
CA GLU A 431 6.61 8.69 -4.49
C GLU A 431 7.22 7.64 -5.45
N SER A 432 6.64 6.45 -5.50
CA SER A 432 6.98 5.42 -6.47
C SER A 432 5.75 4.97 -7.24
N THR A 433 5.85 5.00 -8.56
CA THR A 433 4.72 4.78 -9.48
C THR A 433 4.91 3.45 -10.19
N CYS A 434 4.34 2.38 -9.64
CA CYS A 434 4.57 1.05 -10.17
C CYS A 434 3.99 0.91 -11.59
N HIS A 435 2.71 1.22 -11.76
CA HIS A 435 2.00 0.94 -13.01
C HIS A 435 2.53 1.80 -14.17
N GLU A 436 2.89 3.04 -13.85
CA GLU A 436 3.32 4.07 -14.79
C GLU A 436 4.74 3.87 -15.33
N THR A 437 5.57 3.08 -14.63
CA THR A 437 6.98 2.86 -14.98
C THR A 437 7.30 1.40 -15.27
N ASP A 438 6.29 0.52 -15.26
CA ASP A 438 6.49 -0.89 -15.53
C ASP A 438 6.74 -1.17 -17.01
N HIS A 439 7.94 -1.66 -17.29
CA HIS A 439 8.38 -2.10 -18.62
C HIS A 439 8.50 -3.63 -18.73
N ASP A 440 8.38 -4.33 -17.60
CA ASP A 440 8.60 -5.77 -17.51
C ASP A 440 7.32 -6.55 -17.82
N LEU A 441 6.14 -6.04 -17.42
CA LEU A 441 4.87 -6.73 -17.64
C LEU A 441 4.59 -7.10 -19.12
N PRO A 442 4.83 -6.24 -20.12
CA PRO A 442 4.71 -6.65 -21.53
C PRO A 442 5.67 -7.78 -21.94
N HIS A 443 6.88 -7.81 -21.37
CA HIS A 443 7.84 -8.88 -21.62
C HIS A 443 7.37 -10.20 -21.02
N LEU A 444 6.90 -10.18 -19.77
CA LEU A 444 6.32 -11.34 -19.09
C LEU A 444 5.10 -11.87 -19.85
N LYS A 445 4.25 -10.97 -20.38
CA LYS A 445 3.11 -11.35 -21.21
C LYS A 445 3.54 -12.09 -22.48
N ALA A 446 4.56 -11.59 -23.17
CA ALA A 446 5.07 -12.23 -24.38
C ALA A 446 5.61 -13.64 -24.11
N LEU A 447 6.26 -13.86 -22.97
CA LEU A 447 6.72 -15.20 -22.55
C LEU A 447 5.53 -16.15 -22.31
N LYS A 448 4.50 -15.69 -21.59
CA LYS A 448 3.25 -16.43 -21.34
C LYS A 448 2.57 -16.84 -22.64
N ASP A 449 2.35 -15.87 -23.54
CA ASP A 449 1.66 -16.09 -24.81
C ASP A 449 2.46 -17.05 -25.72
N ALA A 450 3.80 -16.93 -25.76
CA ALA A 450 4.65 -17.83 -26.54
C ALA A 450 4.63 -19.28 -26.01
N ALA A 451 4.48 -19.49 -24.71
CA ALA A 451 4.34 -20.81 -24.11
C ALA A 451 2.98 -21.44 -24.40
N ALA A 452 1.91 -20.64 -24.49
CA ALA A 452 0.57 -21.12 -24.81
C ALA A 452 0.47 -21.70 -26.25
N VAL A 453 1.19 -21.13 -27.21
CA VAL A 453 1.22 -21.62 -28.61
C VAL A 453 1.94 -22.97 -28.78
N LYS A 454 2.82 -23.33 -27.83
CA LYS A 454 3.61 -24.58 -27.88
C LYS A 454 2.88 -25.79 -27.30
N LYS A 455 1.77 -25.58 -26.59
CA LYS A 455 0.89 -26.62 -26.05
C LYS A 455 -0.23 -26.92 -27.04
#